data_AF-A0A8T2I8F6-F1
#
_entry.id   AF-A0A8T2I8F6-F1
#
_cell.length_a   1.000
_cell.length_b   1.000
_cell.length_c   1.000
_cell.angle_alpha   90.00
_cell.angle_beta   90.00
_cell.angle_gamma   90.00
#
_symmetry.space_group_name_H-M   'P 1'
#
loop_
_entity.id
_entity.type
_entity.pdbx_description
1 polymer ?
#
loop_
_entity_poly.entity_id
_entity_poly.type
_entity_poly.pdbx_seq_one_letter_code
_entity_poly.pdbx_strand_id
1 'polypeptide(L)'
;MFYADTFRLSQHKVLTEYALPLGRGWSRGSCDVPQATGRHFISDHSFIFFTLQVVEDYTARWQVPLPQLQVLQTALCCFTSASVSFPVECEHVQYVLSRLALSLFELLLFFGKDEFYEAPLKDILASVQECQEQLIRYDNEDLKLVIYVIKDGGPWENPVLQAILKGKSEPQDIVDKYLRSENQLFFELRVRYLIACERIAEAVALITTCLSHVEVSKNLYYHQAYFTCLHMTNLTDRLLHEHVLRIDCRDGVQIICNTEQEGKTVLALLLSEAFLITQLQTGEMYCIWDLIFIWSKLQLKTNPSKQAFVESCYQMLRIATNIKVIFPFIKTVINE
;
A
#
# COMPACT_ATOMS: atom_id res chain seq x y z
N MET A 1 10.87 16.38 -11.91
CA MET A 1 9.43 16.66 -11.69
C MET A 1 8.64 15.37 -11.47
N PHE A 2 8.82 14.33 -12.27
CA PHE A 2 8.21 13.00 -12.06
C PHE A 2 8.54 12.30 -10.73
N TYR A 3 9.75 12.51 -10.17
CA TYR A 3 10.13 11.94 -8.86
C TYR A 3 9.32 12.46 -7.68
N ALA A 4 8.75 13.68 -7.75
CA ALA A 4 8.13 14.32 -6.58
C ALA A 4 6.66 13.92 -6.39
N ASP A 5 5.93 13.63 -7.46
CA ASP A 5 4.49 13.34 -7.39
C ASP A 5 4.22 11.87 -7.06
N THR A 6 5.04 10.95 -7.54
CA THR A 6 4.94 9.52 -7.19
C THR A 6 5.38 9.25 -5.75
N PHE A 7 6.38 10.01 -5.28
CA PHE A 7 6.87 9.99 -3.90
C PHE A 7 5.86 10.57 -2.90
N ARG A 8 5.09 11.60 -3.29
CA ARG A 8 4.00 12.14 -2.45
C ARG A 8 2.87 11.14 -2.20
N LEU A 9 2.50 10.34 -3.20
CA LEU A 9 1.39 9.39 -3.10
C LEU A 9 1.73 8.15 -2.25
N SER A 10 2.98 7.69 -2.24
CA SER A 10 3.41 6.58 -1.36
C SER A 10 3.58 7.05 0.09
N GLN A 11 4.24 8.20 0.31
CA GLN A 11 4.47 8.71 1.67
C GLN A 11 3.19 9.19 2.37
N HIS A 12 2.29 9.86 1.66
CA HIS A 12 1.02 10.28 2.25
C HIS A 12 0.17 9.05 2.62
N LYS A 13 0.23 7.93 1.90
CA LYS A 13 -0.52 6.72 2.28
C LYS A 13 0.14 5.91 3.38
N VAL A 14 1.46 5.73 3.32
CA VAL A 14 2.17 4.97 4.35
C VAL A 14 2.07 5.65 5.72
N LEU A 15 2.08 6.98 5.77
CA LEU A 15 1.91 7.74 7.00
C LEU A 15 0.44 7.99 7.38
N THR A 16 -0.50 8.15 6.44
CA THR A 16 -1.89 8.54 6.81
C THR A 16 -2.86 7.35 6.86
N GLU A 17 -2.66 6.32 6.05
CA GLU A 17 -3.54 5.14 5.95
C GLU A 17 -3.14 4.04 6.93
N TYR A 18 -1.87 4.02 7.37
CA TYR A 18 -1.33 3.04 8.31
C TYR A 18 -0.81 3.62 9.64
N ALA A 19 -0.91 4.95 9.89
CA ALA A 19 -0.50 5.55 11.18
C ALA A 19 -1.64 6.10 12.05
N LEU A 20 -2.91 6.04 11.64
CA LEU A 20 -4.03 6.47 12.51
C LEU A 20 -5.26 5.57 12.36
N PRO A 21 -5.69 4.97 13.48
CA PRO A 21 -7.09 5.16 13.83
C PRO A 21 -7.24 5.51 15.31
N LEU A 22 -6.73 6.66 15.77
CA LEU A 22 -7.18 7.21 17.06
C LEU A 22 -7.32 8.75 17.01
N GLY A 23 -8.58 9.19 17.08
CA GLY A 23 -8.97 10.45 17.71
C GLY A 23 -8.73 11.74 16.95
N ARG A 24 -9.69 12.16 16.12
CA ARG A 24 -9.91 13.59 15.89
C ARG A 24 -10.24 14.25 17.23
N GLY A 25 -9.30 14.99 17.78
CA GLY A 25 -9.60 15.93 18.86
C GLY A 25 -8.44 16.14 19.82
N TRP A 26 -7.48 16.98 19.46
CA TRP A 26 -6.99 18.01 20.37
C TRP A 26 -6.28 19.14 19.62
N SER A 27 -6.61 20.35 20.05
CA SER A 27 -6.27 21.61 19.40
C SER A 27 -4.81 22.00 19.61
N ARG A 28 -4.27 22.72 18.61
CA ARG A 28 -2.95 23.38 18.60
C ARG A 28 -2.64 24.07 19.93
N GLY A 29 -1.54 23.68 20.56
CA GLY A 29 -0.81 24.47 21.54
C GLY A 29 0.67 24.48 21.15
N SER A 30 1.22 25.66 20.90
CA SER A 30 2.67 25.86 20.72
C SER A 30 3.40 25.50 22.01
N CYS A 31 4.50 24.76 21.92
CA CYS A 31 5.43 24.61 23.05
C CYS A 31 6.88 24.67 22.57
N ASP A 32 7.59 25.64 23.14
CA ASP A 32 9.04 25.83 23.08
C ASP A 32 9.81 24.62 23.61
N VAL A 33 11.06 24.49 23.15
CA VAL A 33 12.02 23.45 23.55
C VAL A 33 12.46 23.68 25.01
N PRO A 34 12.24 22.76 25.96
CA PRO A 34 12.81 22.86 27.29
C PRO A 34 14.18 22.18 27.33
N GLN A 35 15.22 22.95 27.68
CA GLN A 35 16.41 22.41 28.33
C GLN A 35 16.10 22.14 29.80
N ALA A 36 16.11 20.88 30.26
CA ALA A 36 16.34 20.49 31.66
C ALA A 36 16.50 18.96 31.75
N THR A 37 17.65 18.43 32.18
CA THR A 37 17.93 18.02 33.57
C THR A 37 16.70 17.56 34.37
N GLY A 38 16.69 16.28 34.77
CA GLY A 38 15.77 15.77 35.81
C GLY A 38 14.63 14.91 35.29
N ARG A 39 14.63 13.66 35.76
CA ARG A 39 13.59 12.62 35.64
C ARG A 39 12.16 13.19 35.60
N HIS A 40 11.57 13.26 34.41
CA HIS A 40 10.12 13.24 34.22
C HIS A 40 9.84 12.10 33.24
N PHE A 41 9.15 11.08 33.74
CA PHE A 41 8.60 10.00 32.92
C PHE A 41 7.60 10.65 31.95
N ILE A 42 8.05 10.93 30.73
CA ILE A 42 7.15 11.12 29.60
C ILE A 42 6.35 9.82 29.53
N SER A 43 5.02 9.87 29.64
CA SER A 43 4.22 8.65 29.56
C SER A 43 4.59 7.89 28.28
N ASP A 44 4.76 6.57 28.38
CA ASP A 44 5.32 5.72 27.30
C ASP A 44 4.66 5.98 25.93
N HIS A 45 3.36 6.30 25.96
CA HIS A 45 2.55 6.62 24.80
C HIS A 45 2.88 7.99 24.15
N SER A 46 3.26 8.99 24.96
CA SER A 46 3.59 10.34 24.48
C SER A 46 4.96 10.38 23.81
N PHE A 47 5.93 9.60 24.29
CA PHE A 47 7.25 9.52 23.67
C PHE A 47 7.20 8.80 22.32
N ILE A 48 6.50 7.67 22.25
CA ILE A 48 6.31 6.90 21.01
C ILE A 48 5.58 7.73 19.96
N PHE A 49 4.47 8.37 20.34
CA PHE A 49 3.71 9.22 19.44
C PHE A 49 4.52 10.43 18.97
N PHE A 50 5.28 11.07 19.87
CA PHE A 50 6.18 12.17 19.52
C PHE A 50 7.27 11.72 18.53
N THR A 51 7.89 10.55 18.73
CA THR A 51 8.91 10.05 17.80
C THR A 51 8.35 9.78 16.41
N LEU A 52 7.15 9.19 16.32
CA LEU A 52 6.50 8.93 15.03
C LEU A 52 6.08 10.25 14.35
N GLN A 53 5.43 11.15 15.07
CA GLN A 53 4.97 12.43 14.53
C GLN A 53 6.13 13.33 14.08
N VAL A 54 7.24 13.36 14.83
CA VAL A 54 8.43 14.13 14.44
C VAL A 54 9.09 13.53 13.19
N VAL A 55 9.16 12.20 13.08
CA VAL A 55 9.66 11.55 11.86
C VAL A 55 8.78 11.92 10.65
N GLU A 56 7.46 11.87 10.80
CA GLU A 56 6.52 12.28 9.74
C GLU A 56 6.72 13.74 9.33
N ASP A 57 6.73 14.67 10.30
CA ASP A 57 6.88 16.11 10.05
C ASP A 57 8.22 16.48 9.41
N TYR A 58 9.29 15.73 9.70
CA TYR A 58 10.62 15.98 9.12
C TYR A 58 10.81 15.30 7.78
N THR A 59 10.36 14.07 7.59
CA THR A 59 10.42 13.36 6.30
C THR A 59 9.63 14.08 5.21
N ALA A 60 8.47 14.65 5.55
CA ALA A 60 7.65 15.44 4.63
C ALA A 60 8.36 16.66 4.01
N ARG A 61 9.46 17.13 4.63
CA ARG A 61 10.25 18.28 4.14
C ARG A 61 11.29 17.89 3.08
N TRP A 62 11.66 16.62 2.99
CA TRP A 62 12.72 16.14 2.11
C TRP A 62 12.12 15.35 0.95
N GLN A 63 12.54 15.65 -0.29
CA GLN A 63 12.04 14.98 -1.50
C GLN A 63 13.01 13.91 -2.03
N VAL A 64 14.04 13.55 -1.26
CA VAL A 64 15.12 12.65 -1.69
C VAL A 64 15.27 11.53 -0.65
N PRO A 65 15.42 10.25 -1.06
CA PRO A 65 15.42 9.09 -0.16
C PRO A 65 16.52 9.10 0.91
N LEU A 66 17.73 9.56 0.56
CA LEU A 66 18.90 9.47 1.42
C LEU A 66 18.80 10.36 2.70
N PRO A 67 18.43 11.66 2.62
CA PRO A 67 18.14 12.45 3.82
C PRO A 67 17.03 11.85 4.71
N GLN A 68 16.01 11.24 4.12
CA GLN A 68 14.95 10.60 4.91
C GLN A 68 15.43 9.33 5.60
N LEU A 69 16.29 8.53 4.97
CA LEU A 69 16.96 7.41 5.61
C LEU A 69 17.80 7.86 6.81
N GLN A 70 18.48 9.01 6.73
CA GLN A 70 19.21 9.57 7.88
C GLN A 70 18.26 9.93 9.04
N VAL A 71 17.07 10.48 8.74
CA VAL A 71 16.05 10.76 9.75
C VAL A 71 15.57 9.46 10.40
N LEU A 72 15.27 8.42 9.61
CA LEU A 72 14.85 7.12 10.14
C LEU A 72 15.94 6.42 10.94
N GLN A 73 17.20 6.51 10.50
CA GLN A 73 18.35 5.99 11.23
C GLN A 73 18.49 6.71 12.57
N THR A 74 18.41 8.05 12.59
CA THR A 74 18.43 8.82 13.84
C THR A 74 17.27 8.43 14.76
N ALA A 75 16.06 8.26 14.22
CA ALA A 75 14.89 7.82 14.98
C ALA A 75 15.10 6.43 15.60
N LEU A 76 15.66 5.49 14.85
CA LEU A 76 15.98 4.15 15.34
C LEU A 76 17.07 4.18 16.42
N CYS A 77 18.13 5.00 16.27
CA CYS A 77 19.16 5.17 17.30
C CYS A 77 18.57 5.73 18.60
N CYS A 78 17.73 6.77 18.50
CA CYS A 78 17.04 7.36 19.64
C CYS A 78 16.11 6.34 20.31
N PHE A 79 15.33 5.60 19.52
CA PHE A 79 14.47 4.54 20.03
C PHE A 79 15.25 3.44 20.73
N THR A 80 16.36 2.98 20.14
CA THR A 80 17.25 1.97 20.71
C THR A 80 17.75 2.39 22.09
N SER A 81 18.20 3.65 22.22
CA SER A 81 18.66 4.23 23.48
C SER A 81 17.55 4.29 24.54
N ALA A 82 16.34 4.67 24.15
CA ALA A 82 15.18 4.70 25.04
C ALA A 82 14.67 3.29 25.41
N SER A 83 14.89 2.31 24.51
CA SER A 83 14.28 0.99 24.59
C SER A 83 14.65 0.23 25.86
N VAL A 84 15.78 0.56 26.50
CA VAL A 84 16.25 -0.07 27.75
C VAL A 84 15.18 -0.02 28.84
N SER A 85 14.29 0.97 28.79
CA SER A 85 13.22 1.19 29.77
C SER A 85 11.95 0.37 29.49
N PHE A 86 11.81 -0.27 28.33
CA PHE A 86 10.61 -1.03 27.97
C PHE A 86 10.77 -2.54 28.20
N PRO A 87 9.70 -3.25 28.59
CA PRO A 87 9.68 -4.71 28.69
C PRO A 87 9.66 -5.36 27.30
N VAL A 88 10.15 -6.60 27.21
CA VAL A 88 10.30 -7.34 25.94
C VAL A 88 8.96 -7.64 25.28
N GLU A 89 7.93 -7.88 26.10
CA GLU A 89 6.57 -8.22 25.68
C GLU A 89 5.73 -6.98 25.30
N CYS A 90 6.33 -5.79 25.19
CA CYS A 90 5.62 -4.57 24.87
C CYS A 90 5.16 -4.54 23.40
N GLU A 91 3.85 -4.70 23.17
CA GLU A 91 3.24 -4.63 21.83
C GLU A 91 3.51 -3.29 21.11
N HIS A 92 3.58 -2.19 21.86
CA HIS A 92 3.86 -0.87 21.28
C HIS A 92 5.29 -0.79 20.74
N VAL A 93 6.26 -1.48 21.38
CA VAL A 93 7.63 -1.58 20.87
C VAL A 93 7.64 -2.37 19.57
N GLN A 94 6.93 -3.52 19.51
CA GLN A 94 6.80 -4.30 18.28
C GLN A 94 6.24 -3.46 17.14
N TYR A 95 5.13 -2.76 17.41
CA TYR A 95 4.50 -1.89 16.44
C TYR A 95 5.47 -0.84 15.91
N VAL A 96 6.14 -0.07 16.78
CA VAL A 96 7.10 0.97 16.36
C VAL A 96 8.23 0.39 15.51
N LEU A 97 8.81 -0.74 15.93
CA LEU A 97 9.88 -1.40 15.19
C LEU A 97 9.43 -1.85 13.80
N SER A 98 8.26 -2.49 13.70
CA SER A 98 7.65 -2.88 12.43
C SER A 98 7.40 -1.67 11.52
N ARG A 99 6.91 -0.55 12.07
CA ARG A 99 6.69 0.68 11.31
C ARG A 99 8.00 1.28 10.80
N LEU A 100 9.01 1.38 11.65
CA LEU A 100 10.34 1.87 11.26
C LEU A 100 10.97 0.96 10.20
N ALA A 101 10.85 -0.36 10.34
CA ALA A 101 11.35 -1.34 9.39
C ALA A 101 10.70 -1.17 8.01
N LEU A 102 9.36 -1.07 7.95
CA LEU A 102 8.64 -0.85 6.70
C LEU A 102 9.04 0.48 6.03
N SER A 103 9.16 1.57 6.81
CA SER A 103 9.60 2.87 6.28
C SER A 103 11.04 2.85 5.78
N LEU A 104 11.95 2.18 6.50
CA LEU A 104 13.33 1.97 6.04
C LEU A 104 13.34 1.18 4.73
N PHE A 105 12.61 0.07 4.68
CA PHE A 105 12.52 -0.77 3.48
C PHE A 105 11.98 0.00 2.27
N GLU A 106 10.91 0.78 2.43
CA GLU A 106 10.33 1.58 1.35
C GLU A 106 11.37 2.52 0.73
N LEU A 107 12.20 3.18 1.55
CA LEU A 107 13.27 4.04 1.07
C LEU A 107 14.42 3.26 0.44
N LEU A 108 14.73 2.06 0.95
CA LEU A 108 15.75 1.19 0.39
C LEU A 108 15.42 0.75 -1.05
N LEU A 109 14.15 0.70 -1.44
CA LEU A 109 13.73 0.34 -2.81
C LEU A 109 14.32 1.26 -3.89
N PHE A 110 14.69 2.49 -3.53
CA PHE A 110 15.23 3.49 -4.45
C PHE A 110 16.71 3.31 -4.79
N PHE A 111 17.43 2.46 -4.06
CA PHE A 111 18.87 2.28 -4.23
C PHE A 111 19.18 1.00 -4.99
N GLY A 112 20.10 1.10 -5.95
CA GLY A 112 20.67 -0.03 -6.66
C GLY A 112 21.75 -0.73 -5.85
N LYS A 113 22.10 -1.96 -6.24
CA LYS A 113 23.09 -2.80 -5.58
C LYS A 113 24.41 -2.09 -5.29
N ASP A 114 24.93 -1.35 -6.26
CA ASP A 114 26.25 -0.71 -6.15
C ASP A 114 26.26 0.39 -5.07
N GLU A 115 25.14 1.10 -4.89
CA GLU A 115 24.99 2.18 -3.92
C GLU A 115 25.06 1.68 -2.46
N PHE A 116 24.69 0.42 -2.19
CA PHE A 116 24.73 -0.16 -0.83
C PHE A 116 26.14 -0.25 -0.24
N TYR A 117 27.17 -0.24 -1.10
CA TYR A 117 28.57 -0.32 -0.70
C TYR A 117 29.26 1.05 -0.64
N GLU A 118 28.57 2.11 -1.03
CA GLU A 118 29.09 3.47 -1.12
C GLU A 118 28.62 4.37 0.03
N ALA A 119 29.48 5.30 0.43
CA ALA A 119 29.13 6.32 1.40
C ALA A 119 28.24 7.40 0.72
N PRO A 120 27.24 7.96 1.42
CA PRO A 120 26.96 7.78 2.85
C PRO A 120 25.95 6.66 3.18
N LEU A 121 25.39 5.97 2.17
CA LEU A 121 24.37 4.94 2.41
C LEU A 121 24.92 3.80 3.28
N LYS A 122 26.11 3.30 2.95
CA LYS A 122 26.79 2.26 3.73
C LYS A 122 26.88 2.60 5.23
N ASP A 123 27.22 3.84 5.56
CA ASP A 123 27.40 4.27 6.96
C ASP A 123 26.06 4.34 7.70
N ILE A 124 25.01 4.79 7.02
CA ILE A 124 23.64 4.78 7.56
C ILE A 124 23.19 3.36 7.85
N LEU A 125 23.39 2.44 6.90
CA LEU A 125 22.98 1.04 7.03
C LEU A 125 23.78 0.30 8.11
N ALA A 126 25.08 0.61 8.26
CA ALA A 126 25.89 0.10 9.36
C ALA A 126 25.31 0.52 10.73
N SER A 127 24.92 1.79 10.86
CA SER A 127 24.29 2.28 12.10
C SER A 127 22.94 1.61 12.38
N VAL A 128 22.12 1.34 11.35
CA VAL A 128 20.87 0.59 11.49
C VAL A 128 21.13 -0.85 11.97
N GLN A 129 22.17 -1.50 11.46
CA GLN A 129 22.58 -2.84 11.91
C GLN A 129 23.03 -2.84 13.38
N GLU A 130 23.84 -1.87 13.82
CA GLU A 130 24.25 -1.72 15.22
C GLU A 130 23.05 -1.52 16.16
N CYS A 131 22.04 -0.77 15.73
CA CYS A 131 20.80 -0.62 16.49
C CYS A 131 20.06 -1.95 16.64
N GLN A 132 20.00 -2.76 15.58
CA GLN A 132 19.31 -4.05 15.62
C GLN A 132 19.98 -5.04 16.58
N GLU A 133 21.31 -5.02 16.73
CA GLU A 133 22.01 -5.86 17.70
C GLU A 133 21.56 -5.60 19.14
N GLN A 134 21.28 -4.33 19.48
CA GLN A 134 20.77 -3.94 20.79
C GLN A 134 19.27 -4.22 20.96
N LEU A 135 18.52 -4.21 19.85
CA LEU A 135 17.09 -4.47 19.81
C LEU A 135 16.74 -5.97 19.64
N ILE A 136 17.73 -6.86 19.53
CA ILE A 136 17.53 -8.28 19.23
C ILE A 136 16.60 -8.99 20.21
N ARG A 137 16.57 -8.53 21.48
CA ARG A 137 15.69 -9.07 22.53
C ARG A 137 14.20 -8.95 22.21
N TYR A 138 13.81 -7.99 21.38
CA TYR A 138 12.42 -7.80 20.96
C TYR A 138 12.01 -8.75 19.84
N ASP A 139 12.94 -9.44 19.18
CA ASP A 139 12.60 -10.48 18.19
C ASP A 139 11.68 -10.01 17.03
N ASN A 140 11.71 -8.71 16.68
CA ASN A 140 10.82 -8.16 15.66
C ASN A 140 11.15 -8.69 14.25
N GLU A 141 10.20 -9.38 13.63
CA GLU A 141 10.38 -10.06 12.33
C GLU A 141 10.66 -9.09 11.18
N ASP A 142 9.94 -7.97 11.12
CA ASP A 142 10.08 -6.99 10.03
C ASP A 142 11.46 -6.31 10.07
N LEU A 143 11.94 -5.92 11.25
CA LEU A 143 13.27 -5.34 11.41
C LEU A 143 14.37 -6.36 11.05
N LYS A 144 14.21 -7.63 11.45
CA LYS A 144 15.14 -8.70 11.05
C LYS A 144 15.18 -8.88 9.54
N LEU A 145 14.03 -8.83 8.87
CA LEU A 145 13.95 -8.92 7.42
C LEU A 145 14.68 -7.75 6.75
N VAL A 146 14.52 -6.52 7.26
CA VAL A 146 15.28 -5.36 6.74
C VAL A 146 16.79 -5.56 6.89
N ILE A 147 17.25 -6.07 8.03
CA ILE A 147 18.68 -6.37 8.20
C ILE A 147 19.16 -7.45 7.24
N TYR A 148 18.38 -8.50 7.01
CA TYR A 148 18.69 -9.53 6.02
C TYR A 148 18.81 -8.93 4.62
N VAL A 149 17.85 -8.10 4.22
CA VAL A 149 17.83 -7.39 2.93
C VAL A 149 19.07 -6.50 2.75
N ILE A 150 19.46 -5.76 3.80
CA ILE A 150 20.68 -4.93 3.76
C ILE A 150 21.92 -5.80 3.55
N LYS A 151 22.02 -6.95 4.25
CA LYS A 151 23.16 -7.88 4.14
C LYS A 151 23.24 -8.55 2.77
N ASP A 152 22.11 -8.83 2.14
CA ASP A 152 22.02 -9.40 0.79
C ASP A 152 22.34 -8.39 -0.33
N GLY A 153 22.59 -7.13 0.01
CA GLY A 153 22.96 -6.08 -0.94
C GLY A 153 21.77 -5.32 -1.52
N GLY A 154 20.58 -5.46 -0.93
CA GLY A 154 19.42 -4.63 -1.22
C GLY A 154 18.11 -5.40 -1.46
N PRO A 155 16.99 -4.68 -1.54
CA PRO A 155 15.63 -5.25 -1.56
C PRO A 155 15.29 -6.04 -2.83
N TRP A 156 16.14 -5.92 -3.85
CA TRP A 156 15.98 -6.55 -5.15
C TRP A 156 16.91 -7.76 -5.35
N GLU A 157 17.85 -8.03 -4.44
CA GLU A 157 18.95 -8.96 -4.72
C GLU A 157 18.61 -10.45 -4.51
N ASN A 158 17.44 -10.75 -3.95
CA ASN A 158 17.00 -12.14 -3.80
C ASN A 158 16.93 -12.83 -5.18
N PRO A 159 17.57 -14.00 -5.37
CA PRO A 159 17.65 -14.65 -6.68
C PRO A 159 16.30 -15.11 -7.22
N VAL A 160 15.38 -15.55 -6.35
CA VAL A 160 14.03 -15.96 -6.73
C VAL A 160 13.23 -14.74 -7.19
N LEU A 161 13.32 -13.63 -6.45
CA LEU A 161 12.72 -12.36 -6.86
C LEU A 161 13.26 -11.91 -8.23
N GLN A 162 14.57 -11.92 -8.43
CA GLN A 162 15.19 -11.55 -9.71
C GLN A 162 14.72 -12.44 -10.87
N ALA A 163 14.51 -13.73 -10.62
CA ALA A 163 13.97 -14.64 -11.62
C ALA A 163 12.51 -14.28 -11.96
N ILE A 164 11.67 -14.04 -10.95
CA ILE A 164 10.27 -13.60 -11.10
C ILE A 164 10.20 -12.31 -11.92
N LEU A 165 10.95 -11.27 -11.55
CA LEU A 165 10.92 -9.97 -12.23
C LEU A 165 11.38 -10.08 -13.69
N LYS A 166 12.29 -11.02 -14.00
CA LYS A 166 12.74 -11.32 -15.37
C LYS A 166 11.79 -12.24 -16.14
N GLY A 167 10.68 -12.66 -15.55
CA GLY A 167 9.72 -13.59 -16.14
C GLY A 167 10.28 -15.01 -16.34
N LYS A 168 11.31 -15.40 -15.58
CA LYS A 168 11.87 -16.74 -15.63
C LYS A 168 11.01 -17.70 -14.83
N SER A 169 10.86 -18.92 -15.34
CA SER A 169 10.13 -19.97 -14.62
C SER A 169 11.01 -20.55 -13.53
N GLU A 170 10.59 -20.38 -12.28
CA GLU A 170 11.16 -21.06 -11.12
C GLU A 170 10.23 -22.19 -10.66
N PRO A 171 10.76 -23.25 -10.03
CA PRO A 171 9.94 -24.28 -9.40
C PRO A 171 8.96 -23.69 -8.37
N GLN A 172 7.70 -24.16 -8.39
CA GLN A 172 6.63 -23.61 -7.56
C GLN A 172 6.95 -23.70 -6.06
N ASP A 173 7.62 -24.76 -5.62
CA ASP A 173 8.04 -24.96 -4.23
C ASP A 173 9.05 -23.89 -3.78
N ILE A 174 9.96 -23.47 -4.66
CA ILE A 174 10.93 -22.41 -4.41
C ILE A 174 10.22 -21.05 -4.32
N VAL A 175 9.31 -20.77 -5.25
CA VAL A 175 8.51 -19.54 -5.26
C VAL A 175 7.64 -19.44 -4.01
N ASP A 176 6.95 -20.53 -3.66
CA ASP A 176 6.11 -20.60 -2.47
C ASP A 176 6.91 -20.40 -1.18
N LYS A 177 8.11 -21.01 -1.09
CA LYS A 177 9.00 -20.80 0.04
C LYS A 177 9.43 -19.33 0.14
N TYR A 178 9.71 -18.69 -1.00
CA TYR A 178 10.05 -17.28 -1.04
C TYR A 178 8.89 -16.39 -0.57
N LEU A 179 7.66 -16.62 -1.05
CA LEU A 179 6.49 -15.86 -0.64
C LEU A 179 6.15 -16.01 0.85
N ARG A 180 6.54 -17.13 1.48
CA ARG A 180 6.41 -17.35 2.93
C ARG A 180 7.56 -16.78 3.76
N SER A 181 8.66 -16.38 3.12
CA SER A 181 9.85 -15.90 3.82
C SER A 181 9.77 -14.43 4.24
N GLU A 182 8.84 -13.67 3.66
CA GLU A 182 8.68 -12.24 3.92
C GLU A 182 7.22 -11.90 4.24
N ASN A 183 7.00 -10.85 5.02
CA ASN A 183 5.67 -10.30 5.26
C ASN A 183 5.10 -9.71 3.96
N GLN A 184 3.79 -9.92 3.70
CA GLN A 184 3.10 -9.48 2.48
C GLN A 184 3.27 -7.98 2.20
N LEU A 185 3.41 -7.15 3.24
CA LEU A 185 3.61 -5.71 3.07
C LEU A 185 4.91 -5.37 2.33
N PHE A 186 5.97 -6.17 2.46
CA PHE A 186 7.24 -5.96 1.73
C PHE A 186 7.07 -6.19 0.22
N PHE A 187 6.29 -7.21 -0.15
CA PHE A 187 5.89 -7.42 -1.55
C PHE A 187 5.00 -6.29 -2.04
N GLU A 188 4.07 -5.82 -1.21
CA GLU A 188 3.21 -4.68 -1.51
C GLU A 188 4.02 -3.41 -1.83
N LEU A 189 5.03 -3.11 -1.01
CA LEU A 189 5.94 -1.97 -1.21
C LEU A 189 6.74 -2.13 -2.51
N ARG A 190 7.26 -3.32 -2.81
CA ARG A 190 7.93 -3.60 -4.09
C ARG A 190 7.01 -3.38 -5.29
N VAL A 191 5.78 -3.89 -5.23
CA VAL A 191 4.79 -3.70 -6.30
C VAL A 191 4.44 -2.22 -6.48
N ARG A 192 4.17 -1.50 -5.38
CA ARG A 192 3.93 -0.04 -5.43
C ARG A 192 5.08 0.69 -6.10
N TYR A 193 6.32 0.38 -5.71
CA TYR A 193 7.50 0.98 -6.29
C TYR A 193 7.63 0.69 -7.79
N LEU A 194 7.44 -0.57 -8.22
CA LEU A 194 7.53 -0.93 -9.63
C LEU A 194 6.49 -0.20 -10.48
N ILE A 195 5.25 -0.10 -10.00
CA ILE A 195 4.18 0.66 -10.67
C ILE A 195 4.53 2.15 -10.72
N ALA A 196 4.98 2.70 -9.60
CA ALA A 196 5.41 4.09 -9.47
C ALA A 196 6.53 4.47 -10.46
N CYS A 197 7.47 3.56 -10.69
CA CYS A 197 8.57 3.72 -11.64
C CYS A 197 8.20 3.28 -13.08
N GLU A 198 6.92 3.00 -13.36
CA GLU A 198 6.43 2.54 -14.66
C GLU A 198 7.11 1.26 -15.18
N ARG A 199 7.67 0.44 -14.28
CA ARG A 199 8.26 -0.89 -14.58
C ARG A 199 7.16 -1.94 -14.64
N ILE A 200 6.17 -1.73 -15.51
CA ILE A 200 4.89 -2.45 -15.46
C ILE A 200 5.06 -3.95 -15.71
N ALA A 201 5.96 -4.37 -16.61
CA ALA A 201 6.19 -5.79 -16.88
C ALA A 201 6.64 -6.55 -15.61
N GLU A 202 7.54 -5.94 -14.84
CA GLU A 202 8.07 -6.50 -13.60
C GLU A 202 7.02 -6.48 -12.49
N ALA A 203 6.25 -5.39 -12.38
CA ALA A 203 5.12 -5.29 -11.46
C ALA A 203 4.11 -6.41 -11.73
N VAL A 204 3.70 -6.60 -12.99
CA VAL A 204 2.77 -7.65 -13.40
C VAL A 204 3.31 -9.03 -13.06
N ALA A 205 4.59 -9.31 -13.34
CA ALA A 205 5.20 -10.60 -13.02
C ALA A 205 5.18 -10.91 -11.51
N LEU A 206 5.49 -9.92 -10.66
CA LEU A 206 5.42 -10.08 -9.21
C LEU A 206 3.97 -10.25 -8.72
N ILE A 207 3.04 -9.42 -9.22
CA ILE A 207 1.61 -9.49 -8.87
C ILE A 207 1.02 -10.85 -9.24
N THR A 208 1.26 -11.35 -10.45
CA THR A 208 0.72 -12.65 -10.89
C THR A 208 1.29 -13.80 -10.08
N THR A 209 2.56 -13.70 -9.68
CA THR A 209 3.19 -14.65 -8.76
C THR A 209 2.49 -14.65 -7.40
N CYS A 210 2.24 -13.48 -6.82
CA CYS A 210 1.49 -13.33 -5.57
C CYS A 210 0.05 -13.87 -5.67
N LEU A 211 -0.65 -13.58 -6.77
CA LEU A 211 -2.02 -14.04 -7.03
C LEU A 211 -2.12 -15.55 -7.27
N SER A 212 -1.02 -16.23 -7.60
CA SER A 212 -0.98 -17.67 -7.79
C SER A 212 -0.85 -18.45 -6.46
N HIS A 213 -0.49 -17.76 -5.36
CA HIS A 213 -0.34 -18.38 -4.05
C HIS A 213 -1.58 -18.18 -3.17
N VAL A 214 -2.17 -19.28 -2.70
CA VAL A 214 -3.50 -19.34 -2.04
C VAL A 214 -3.69 -18.35 -0.88
N GLU A 215 -2.68 -18.16 -0.02
CA GLU A 215 -2.80 -17.25 1.13
C GLU A 215 -2.47 -15.79 0.78
N VAL A 216 -1.66 -15.57 -0.25
CA VAL A 216 -1.24 -14.22 -0.65
C VAL A 216 -2.28 -13.59 -1.58
N SER A 217 -2.93 -14.40 -2.41
CA SER A 217 -4.01 -13.99 -3.30
C SER A 217 -5.23 -13.44 -2.57
N LYS A 218 -5.41 -13.73 -1.28
CA LYS A 218 -6.49 -13.17 -0.44
C LYS A 218 -6.35 -11.66 -0.21
N ASN A 219 -5.13 -11.10 -0.36
CA ASN A 219 -4.93 -9.67 -0.22
C ASN A 219 -5.43 -8.94 -1.48
N LEU A 220 -6.50 -8.17 -1.32
CA LEU A 220 -7.17 -7.43 -2.40
C LEU A 220 -6.28 -6.39 -3.08
N TYR A 221 -5.19 -5.95 -2.42
CA TYR A 221 -4.24 -5.04 -3.01
C TYR A 221 -3.67 -5.58 -4.33
N TYR A 222 -3.34 -6.88 -4.41
CA TYR A 222 -2.75 -7.44 -5.63
C TYR A 222 -3.70 -7.41 -6.82
N HIS A 223 -5.00 -7.64 -6.58
CA HIS A 223 -6.03 -7.49 -7.61
C HIS A 223 -6.16 -6.03 -8.07
N GLN A 224 -6.20 -5.09 -7.12
CA GLN A 224 -6.24 -3.66 -7.42
C GLN A 224 -4.99 -3.18 -8.19
N ALA A 225 -3.81 -3.64 -7.80
CA ALA A 225 -2.55 -3.35 -8.45
C ALA A 225 -2.51 -3.95 -9.87
N TYR A 226 -3.07 -5.15 -10.06
CA TYR A 226 -3.21 -5.77 -11.37
C TYR A 226 -4.08 -4.93 -12.30
N PHE A 227 -5.26 -4.49 -11.83
CA PHE A 227 -6.13 -3.58 -12.60
C PHE A 227 -5.44 -2.25 -12.93
N THR A 228 -4.67 -1.71 -11.98
CA THR A 228 -3.84 -0.51 -12.23
C THR A 228 -2.86 -0.76 -13.38
N CYS A 229 -2.16 -1.89 -13.38
CA CYS A 229 -1.20 -2.25 -14.44
C CYS A 229 -1.88 -2.43 -15.81
N LEU A 230 -3.03 -3.11 -15.85
CA LEU A 230 -3.82 -3.29 -17.08
C LEU A 230 -4.23 -1.94 -17.68
N HIS A 231 -4.67 -1.01 -16.83
CA HIS A 231 -5.05 0.33 -17.24
C HIS A 231 -3.86 1.14 -17.77
N MET A 232 -2.72 1.11 -17.09
CA MET A 232 -1.51 1.84 -17.51
C MET A 232 -0.93 1.34 -18.84
N THR A 233 -1.14 0.08 -19.18
CA THR A 233 -0.63 -0.52 -20.43
C THR A 233 -1.62 -0.46 -21.59
N ASN A 234 -2.79 0.17 -21.40
CA ASN A 234 -3.91 0.14 -22.34
C ASN A 234 -4.23 -1.28 -22.84
N LEU A 235 -4.03 -2.29 -21.97
CA LEU A 235 -4.31 -3.67 -22.31
C LEU A 235 -5.82 -3.87 -22.49
N THR A 236 -6.17 -4.77 -23.42
CA THR A 236 -7.55 -4.96 -23.93
C THR A 236 -8.57 -5.18 -22.82
N ASP A 237 -9.76 -4.57 -22.94
CA ASP A 237 -10.94 -4.77 -22.08
C ASP A 237 -11.21 -6.25 -21.74
N ARG A 238 -10.84 -7.16 -22.66
CA ARG A 238 -10.90 -8.61 -22.46
C ARG A 238 -10.17 -9.11 -21.22
N LEU A 239 -8.92 -8.69 -20.98
CA LEU A 239 -8.14 -9.17 -19.83
C LEU A 239 -8.70 -8.63 -18.51
N LEU A 240 -9.16 -7.38 -18.52
CA LEU A 240 -9.87 -6.79 -17.40
C LEU A 240 -11.12 -7.59 -17.07
N HIS A 241 -11.96 -7.87 -18.07
CA HIS A 241 -13.18 -8.67 -17.88
C HIS A 241 -12.89 -10.10 -17.41
N GLU A 242 -11.88 -10.77 -17.96
CA GLU A 242 -11.48 -12.12 -17.51
C GLU A 242 -11.06 -12.12 -16.03
N HIS A 243 -10.35 -11.08 -15.60
CA HIS A 243 -9.93 -10.96 -14.21
C HIS A 243 -11.10 -10.61 -13.27
N VAL A 244 -12.02 -9.74 -13.69
CA VAL A 244 -13.25 -9.41 -12.95
C VAL A 244 -14.07 -10.66 -12.65
N LEU A 245 -14.19 -11.59 -13.61
CA LEU A 245 -14.93 -12.84 -13.43
C LEU A 245 -14.35 -13.78 -12.37
N ARG A 246 -13.09 -13.58 -11.95
CA ARG A 246 -12.41 -14.41 -10.93
C ARG A 246 -12.55 -13.85 -9.51
N ILE A 247 -13.07 -12.64 -9.36
CA ILE A 247 -13.15 -11.93 -8.08
C ILE A 247 -14.60 -11.96 -7.60
N ASP A 248 -14.79 -12.27 -6.31
CA ASP A 248 -16.11 -12.19 -5.70
C ASP A 248 -16.65 -10.75 -5.74
N CYS A 249 -17.95 -10.60 -5.94
CA CYS A 249 -18.58 -9.29 -6.08
C CYS A 249 -18.36 -8.38 -4.86
N ARG A 250 -18.31 -8.93 -3.64
CA ARG A 250 -18.04 -8.16 -2.41
C ARG A 250 -16.62 -7.60 -2.41
N ASP A 251 -15.66 -8.42 -2.80
CA ASP A 251 -14.26 -8.03 -2.92
C ASP A 251 -14.08 -7.00 -4.05
N GLY A 252 -14.81 -7.16 -5.15
CA GLY A 252 -14.89 -6.19 -6.23
C GLY A 252 -15.34 -4.81 -5.76
N VAL A 253 -16.40 -4.73 -4.95
CA VAL A 253 -16.87 -3.48 -4.33
C VAL A 253 -15.76 -2.83 -3.48
N GLN A 254 -15.06 -3.61 -2.66
CA GLN A 254 -13.96 -3.09 -1.84
C GLN A 254 -12.80 -2.57 -2.70
N ILE A 255 -12.42 -3.29 -3.76
CA ILE A 255 -11.37 -2.87 -4.71
C ILE A 255 -11.75 -1.55 -5.38
N ILE A 256 -13.00 -1.38 -5.83
CA ILE A 256 -13.47 -0.13 -6.45
C ILE A 256 -13.37 1.03 -5.45
N CYS A 257 -13.87 0.85 -4.22
CA CYS A 257 -13.82 1.86 -3.17
C CYS A 257 -12.38 2.27 -2.83
N ASN A 258 -11.48 1.30 -2.65
CA ASN A 258 -10.06 1.57 -2.41
C ASN A 258 -9.47 2.35 -3.57
N THR A 259 -9.75 1.95 -4.82
CA THR A 259 -9.28 2.62 -6.04
C THR A 259 -9.76 4.08 -6.11
N GLU A 260 -11.02 4.35 -5.75
CA GLU A 260 -11.54 5.74 -5.68
C GLU A 260 -10.80 6.55 -4.60
N GLN A 261 -10.58 5.97 -3.42
CA GLN A 261 -9.84 6.62 -2.31
C GLN A 261 -8.41 6.97 -2.71
N GLU A 262 -7.78 6.19 -3.59
CA GLU A 262 -6.47 6.53 -4.18
C GLU A 262 -6.49 7.72 -5.14
N GLY A 263 -7.66 8.30 -5.41
CA GLY A 263 -7.85 9.37 -6.38
C GLY A 263 -7.96 8.89 -7.83
N LYS A 264 -7.87 7.58 -8.09
CA LYS A 264 -7.94 6.97 -9.43
C LYS A 264 -9.40 6.85 -9.91
N THR A 265 -10.11 7.97 -9.98
CA THR A 265 -11.56 8.04 -10.26
C THR A 265 -11.92 7.38 -11.61
N VAL A 266 -11.11 7.58 -12.66
CA VAL A 266 -11.34 6.97 -13.98
C VAL A 266 -11.26 5.45 -13.92
N LEU A 267 -10.23 4.91 -13.26
CA LEU A 267 -10.10 3.46 -13.09
C LEU A 267 -11.21 2.88 -12.21
N ALA A 268 -11.56 3.56 -11.10
CA ALA A 268 -12.67 3.15 -10.26
C ALA A 268 -13.98 3.09 -11.04
N LEU A 269 -14.24 4.06 -11.93
CA LEU A 269 -15.41 4.06 -12.79
C LEU A 269 -15.41 2.86 -13.75
N LEU A 270 -14.30 2.63 -14.46
CA LEU A 270 -14.15 1.47 -15.36
C LEU A 270 -14.38 0.14 -14.64
N LEU A 271 -13.82 -0.02 -13.44
CA LEU A 271 -14.02 -1.22 -12.63
C LEU A 271 -15.47 -1.35 -12.18
N SER A 272 -16.09 -0.27 -11.70
CA SER A 272 -17.49 -0.28 -11.28
C SER A 272 -18.43 -0.69 -12.41
N GLU A 273 -18.15 -0.23 -13.63
CA GLU A 273 -18.88 -0.61 -14.83
C GLU A 273 -18.67 -2.09 -15.16
N ALA A 274 -17.42 -2.58 -15.17
CA ALA A 274 -17.13 -3.98 -15.49
C ALA A 274 -17.76 -4.97 -14.50
N PHE A 275 -17.66 -4.69 -13.18
CA PHE A 275 -18.33 -5.50 -12.16
C PHE A 275 -19.85 -5.43 -12.27
N LEU A 276 -20.41 -4.24 -12.49
CA LEU A 276 -21.85 -4.06 -12.64
C LEU A 276 -22.40 -4.81 -13.85
N ILE A 277 -21.78 -4.66 -15.04
CA ILE A 277 -22.14 -5.39 -16.26
C ILE A 277 -22.15 -6.90 -15.99
N THR A 278 -21.11 -7.40 -15.30
CA THR A 278 -21.01 -8.82 -14.96
C THR A 278 -22.21 -9.29 -14.12
N GLN A 279 -22.56 -8.57 -13.05
CA GLN A 279 -23.69 -8.92 -12.19
C GLN A 279 -25.04 -8.80 -12.91
N LEU A 280 -25.20 -7.80 -13.79
CA LEU A 280 -26.41 -7.62 -14.60
C LEU A 280 -26.63 -8.79 -15.57
N GLN A 281 -25.55 -9.28 -16.18
CA GLN A 281 -25.60 -10.40 -17.12
C GLN A 281 -25.84 -11.73 -16.41
N THR A 282 -25.20 -11.98 -15.27
CA THR A 282 -25.42 -13.20 -14.47
C THR A 282 -26.77 -13.21 -13.76
N GLY A 283 -27.38 -12.04 -13.54
CA GLY A 283 -28.66 -11.89 -12.85
C GLY A 283 -28.54 -11.94 -11.31
N GLU A 284 -27.30 -11.92 -10.80
CA GLU A 284 -26.97 -11.92 -9.39
C GLU A 284 -27.32 -10.59 -8.73
N MET A 285 -27.96 -10.67 -7.55
CA MET A 285 -28.48 -9.49 -6.86
C MET A 285 -27.68 -9.11 -5.61
N TYR A 286 -26.68 -9.90 -5.22
CA TYR A 286 -26.04 -9.81 -3.90
C TYR A 286 -25.40 -8.44 -3.62
N CYS A 287 -24.57 -7.90 -4.53
CA CYS A 287 -24.00 -6.55 -4.41
C CYS A 287 -24.44 -5.58 -5.52
N ILE A 288 -25.53 -5.89 -6.22
CA ILE A 288 -26.01 -5.06 -7.33
C ILE A 288 -26.37 -3.65 -6.88
N TRP A 289 -26.91 -3.50 -5.67
CA TRP A 289 -27.27 -2.22 -5.08
C TRP A 289 -26.04 -1.35 -4.81
N ASP A 290 -25.01 -1.93 -4.19
CA ASP A 290 -23.76 -1.23 -3.91
C ASP A 290 -23.05 -0.83 -5.20
N LEU A 291 -22.98 -1.75 -6.18
CA LEU A 291 -22.38 -1.48 -7.48
C LEU A 291 -23.11 -0.38 -8.25
N ILE A 292 -24.44 -0.40 -8.31
CA ILE A 292 -25.23 0.65 -8.97
C ILE A 292 -25.01 2.00 -8.27
N PHE A 293 -25.00 2.02 -6.93
CA PHE A 293 -24.78 3.24 -6.17
C PHE A 293 -23.39 3.84 -6.43
N ILE A 294 -22.34 3.01 -6.33
CA ILE A 294 -20.96 3.42 -6.57
C ILE A 294 -20.76 3.88 -8.02
N TRP A 295 -21.22 3.08 -9.00
CA TRP A 295 -21.14 3.42 -10.42
C TRP A 295 -21.88 4.73 -10.74
N SER A 296 -23.08 4.92 -10.19
CA SER A 296 -23.86 6.15 -10.42
C SER A 296 -23.14 7.39 -9.91
N LYS A 297 -22.61 7.32 -8.68
CA LYS A 297 -21.82 8.40 -8.07
C LYS A 297 -20.58 8.71 -8.91
N LEU A 298 -19.84 7.68 -9.34
CA LEU A 298 -18.63 7.84 -10.15
C LEU A 298 -18.93 8.38 -11.56
N GLN A 299 -20.02 7.94 -12.19
CA GLN A 299 -20.50 8.45 -13.48
C GLN A 299 -20.81 9.94 -13.38
N LEU A 300 -21.64 10.35 -12.41
CA LEU A 300 -22.04 11.75 -12.24
C LEU A 300 -20.87 12.66 -11.83
N LYS A 301 -19.91 12.13 -11.07
CA LYS A 301 -18.64 12.82 -10.76
C LYS A 301 -17.80 13.06 -12.01
N THR A 302 -17.83 12.14 -12.97
CA THR A 302 -17.05 12.22 -14.23
C THR A 302 -17.78 13.03 -15.31
N ASN A 303 -19.10 12.89 -15.39
CA ASN A 303 -19.99 13.61 -16.30
C ASN A 303 -21.28 14.01 -15.58
N PRO A 304 -21.46 15.29 -15.19
CA PRO A 304 -22.60 15.75 -14.41
C PRO A 304 -23.91 15.87 -15.21
N SER A 305 -23.95 15.49 -16.50
CA SER A 305 -25.16 15.56 -17.32
C SER A 305 -26.18 14.49 -16.92
N LYS A 306 -27.32 14.93 -16.36
CA LYS A 306 -28.44 14.05 -16.00
C LYS A 306 -28.98 13.26 -17.20
N GLN A 307 -29.05 13.86 -18.37
CA GLN A 307 -29.55 13.18 -19.57
C GLN A 307 -28.61 12.06 -20.01
N ALA A 308 -27.30 12.32 -19.99
CA ALA A 308 -26.30 11.29 -20.29
C ALA A 308 -26.34 10.16 -19.26
N PHE A 309 -26.51 10.49 -17.98
CA PHE A 309 -26.64 9.50 -16.92
C PHE A 309 -27.87 8.60 -17.11
N VAL A 310 -29.04 9.18 -17.41
CA VAL A 310 -30.26 8.39 -17.68
C VAL A 310 -30.09 7.47 -18.88
N GLU A 311 -29.44 7.93 -19.95
CA GLU A 311 -29.13 7.11 -21.11
C GLU A 311 -28.21 5.93 -20.73
N SER A 312 -27.16 6.17 -19.93
CA SER A 312 -26.27 5.11 -19.43
C SER A 312 -27.03 4.10 -18.57
N CYS A 313 -27.91 4.55 -17.67
CA CYS A 313 -28.79 3.67 -16.89
C CYS A 313 -29.67 2.81 -17.80
N TYR A 314 -30.21 3.39 -18.88
CA TYR A 314 -31.01 2.67 -19.84
C TYR A 314 -30.20 1.58 -20.56
N GLN A 315 -28.96 1.86 -20.97
CA GLN A 315 -28.09 0.85 -21.58
C GLN A 315 -27.76 -0.29 -20.60
N MET A 316 -27.49 0.01 -19.33
CA MET A 316 -27.29 -1.01 -18.29
C MET A 316 -28.53 -1.88 -18.07
N LEU A 317 -29.73 -1.30 -18.09
CA LEU A 317 -30.97 -2.05 -17.94
C LEU A 317 -31.24 -2.99 -19.12
N ARG A 318 -30.78 -2.67 -20.33
CA ARG A 318 -30.97 -3.52 -21.52
C ARG A 318 -30.13 -4.80 -21.49
N ILE A 319 -29.00 -4.79 -20.79
CA ILE A 319 -28.15 -5.99 -20.64
C ILE A 319 -28.54 -6.85 -19.43
N ALA A 320 -29.43 -6.35 -18.57
CA ALA A 320 -29.84 -7.05 -17.37
C ALA A 320 -30.72 -8.26 -17.68
N THR A 321 -30.37 -9.41 -17.10
CA THR A 321 -31.18 -10.64 -17.22
C THR A 321 -32.23 -10.75 -16.11
N ASN A 322 -32.10 -9.99 -15.02
CA ASN A 322 -33.00 -9.98 -13.88
C ASN A 322 -33.78 -8.65 -13.76
N ILE A 323 -35.09 -8.70 -14.03
CA ILE A 323 -35.97 -7.52 -14.03
C ILE A 323 -35.99 -6.75 -12.70
N LYS A 324 -35.67 -7.41 -11.58
CA LYS A 324 -35.66 -6.78 -10.26
C LYS A 324 -34.63 -5.66 -10.14
N VAL A 325 -33.63 -5.61 -11.02
CA VAL A 325 -32.62 -4.56 -11.00
C VAL A 325 -33.16 -3.18 -11.40
N ILE A 326 -34.33 -3.12 -12.04
CA ILE A 326 -35.01 -1.87 -12.38
C ILE A 326 -35.23 -1.00 -11.13
N PHE A 327 -35.59 -1.60 -10.00
CA PHE A 327 -35.88 -0.85 -8.77
C PHE A 327 -34.67 -0.05 -8.25
N PRO A 328 -33.46 -0.65 -8.11
CA PRO A 328 -32.27 0.12 -7.75
C PRO A 328 -31.95 1.25 -8.71
N PHE A 329 -32.04 1.04 -10.04
CA PHE A 329 -31.79 2.10 -11.02
C PHE A 329 -32.82 3.24 -10.95
N ILE A 330 -34.11 2.93 -10.78
CA ILE A 330 -35.13 3.97 -10.61
C ILE A 330 -34.83 4.80 -9.36
N LYS A 331 -34.44 4.14 -8.25
CA LYS A 331 -34.13 4.83 -7.01
C LYS A 331 -32.92 5.75 -7.14
N THR A 332 -31.87 5.36 -7.87
CA THR A 332 -30.72 6.26 -8.12
C THR A 332 -31.11 7.44 -9.01
N VAL A 333 -31.88 7.23 -10.08
CA VAL A 333 -32.32 8.32 -10.96
C VAL A 333 -33.23 9.32 -10.25
N ILE A 334 -34.08 8.88 -9.33
CA ILE A 334 -34.97 9.77 -8.56
C ILE A 334 -34.21 10.60 -7.52
N ASN A 335 -33.15 10.05 -6.93
CA ASN A 335 -32.43 10.67 -5.82
C ASN A 335 -31.30 11.63 -6.26
N GLU A 336 -31.03 11.75 -7.56
CA GLU A 336 -30.00 12.62 -8.16
C GLU A 336 -30.62 13.84 -8.85
#